data_AF-A0A3P9DNK7-F1
#
_entry.id   AF-A0A3P9DNK7-F1
#
_cell.length_a   1.000
_cell.length_b   1.000
_cell.length_c   1.000
_cell.angle_alpha   90.00
_cell.angle_beta   90.00
_cell.angle_gamma   90.00
#
_symmetry.space_group_name_H-M   'P 1'
#
loop_
_entity.id
_entity.type
_entity.pdbx_description
1 polymer ?
#
loop_
_entity_poly.entity_id
_entity_poly.type
_entity_poly.pdbx_seq_one_letter_code
_entity_poly.pdbx_strand_id
1 'polypeptide(L)'
;YFKSSFLLLHALAVVVEVYEGAKSVQLPCQYTGLTLTNPTVLWTRNDLDPKSVHVRREETNDVTGQNQRYSGRTSVRPDALDSLDFSLTLRNPQMTDSGNYTCSIRNERAELKLTDVQLHKQSNTCVSIMLQNVVALTLVCGFLSR
;
A
#
# COMPACT_ATOMS: atom_id res chain seq x y z
N TYR A 1 -10.66 37.60 -21.50
CA TYR A 1 -9.94 38.16 -20.34
C TYR A 1 -10.42 37.42 -19.09
N PHE A 2 -9.84 36.23 -18.82
CA PHE A 2 -8.86 35.94 -17.74
C PHE A 2 -9.53 35.93 -16.35
N LYS A 3 -9.74 34.83 -15.62
CA LYS A 3 -8.83 33.78 -15.08
C LYS A 3 -9.72 32.68 -14.47
N SER A 4 -9.33 31.44 -14.24
CA SER A 4 -8.12 30.65 -14.49
C SER A 4 -8.55 29.20 -14.24
N SER A 5 -8.34 28.35 -15.22
CA SER A 5 -8.35 26.90 -15.10
C SER A 5 -7.22 26.48 -14.16
N PHE A 6 -7.49 26.48 -12.86
CA PHE A 6 -6.75 25.66 -11.92
C PHE A 6 -7.35 24.26 -11.99
N LEU A 7 -6.86 23.51 -12.97
CA LEU A 7 -6.95 22.05 -12.97
C LEU A 7 -6.67 21.57 -11.55
N LEU A 8 -7.62 20.82 -11.01
CA LEU A 8 -7.59 20.18 -9.70
C LEU A 8 -6.53 19.06 -9.72
N LEU A 9 -5.26 19.42 -9.89
CA LEU A 9 -4.13 18.51 -9.76
C LEU A 9 -3.88 18.36 -8.25
N HIS A 10 -3.53 17.14 -7.81
CA HIS A 10 -3.26 16.70 -6.43
C HIS A 10 -4.46 16.13 -5.65
N ALA A 11 -4.96 14.96 -6.04
CA ALA A 11 -5.07 13.78 -5.17
C ALA A 11 -5.96 12.69 -5.80
N LEU A 12 -5.40 11.88 -6.71
CA LEU A 12 -5.96 10.57 -6.97
C LEU A 12 -5.42 9.63 -5.89
N ALA A 13 -6.12 9.52 -4.77
CA ALA A 13 -5.83 8.47 -3.79
C ALA A 13 -6.14 7.12 -4.46
N VAL A 14 -5.14 6.23 -4.56
CA VAL A 14 -5.35 4.91 -5.17
C VAL A 14 -5.92 3.98 -4.11
N VAL A 15 -7.08 3.38 -4.38
CA VAL A 15 -7.68 2.39 -3.49
C VAL A 15 -7.42 0.99 -4.04
N VAL A 16 -6.88 0.10 -3.20
CA VAL A 16 -6.64 -1.31 -3.52
C VAL A 16 -7.48 -2.16 -2.59
N GLU A 17 -8.38 -2.96 -3.15
CA GLU A 17 -9.21 -3.91 -2.42
C GLU A 17 -8.61 -5.32 -2.50
N VAL A 18 -8.55 -6.00 -1.36
CA VAL A 18 -8.09 -7.39 -1.29
C VAL A 18 -9.05 -8.23 -0.48
N TYR A 19 -9.44 -9.39 -1.00
CA TYR A 19 -10.35 -10.30 -0.32
C TYR A 19 -9.60 -11.24 0.63
N GLU A 20 -10.31 -11.75 1.63
CA GLU A 20 -9.77 -12.75 2.54
C GLU A 20 -9.39 -14.03 1.78
N GLY A 21 -8.29 -14.67 2.20
CA GLY A 21 -7.69 -15.80 1.49
C GLY A 21 -6.74 -15.43 0.34
N ALA A 22 -6.63 -14.15 -0.04
CA ALA A 22 -5.63 -13.73 -1.03
C ALA A 22 -4.20 -14.03 -0.53
N LYS A 23 -3.38 -14.65 -1.40
CA LYS A 23 -1.98 -14.98 -1.08
C LYS A 23 -1.08 -13.75 -1.07
N SER A 24 -1.39 -12.76 -1.88
CA SER A 24 -0.64 -11.50 -1.96
C SER A 24 -1.49 -10.39 -2.58
N VAL A 25 -1.08 -9.14 -2.33
CA VAL A 25 -1.62 -7.93 -2.96
C VAL A 25 -0.45 -7.03 -3.39
N GLN A 26 -0.62 -6.28 -4.48
CA GLN A 26 0.37 -5.33 -4.97
C GLN A 26 -0.15 -3.90 -4.79
N LEU A 27 0.62 -3.06 -4.12
CA LEU A 27 0.35 -1.63 -3.99
C LEU A 27 1.14 -0.90 -5.07
N PRO A 28 0.48 -0.21 -6.02
CA PRO A 28 1.16 0.39 -7.15
C PRO A 28 1.97 1.62 -6.73
N CYS A 29 3.19 1.72 -7.23
CA CYS A 29 3.99 2.94 -7.15
C CYS A 29 4.94 3.01 -8.34
N GLN A 30 4.77 4.03 -9.17
CA GLN A 30 5.54 4.22 -10.40
C GLN A 30 6.20 5.60 -10.34
N TYR A 31 7.43 5.68 -10.83
CA TYR A 31 8.17 6.94 -10.92
C TYR A 31 8.53 7.24 -12.37
N THR A 32 8.26 8.47 -12.80
CA THR A 32 8.54 8.93 -14.17
C THR A 32 9.43 10.18 -14.19
N GLY A 33 10.07 10.49 -13.06
CA GLY A 33 10.95 11.66 -12.93
C GLY A 33 12.40 11.40 -13.37
N LEU A 34 13.25 12.38 -13.10
CA LEU A 34 14.67 12.35 -13.47
C LEU A 34 15.46 11.30 -12.68
N THR A 35 16.62 10.92 -13.22
CA THR A 35 17.59 10.03 -12.59
C THR A 35 17.95 10.52 -11.19
N LEU A 36 17.84 9.62 -10.22
CA LEU A 36 18.22 9.87 -8.84
C LEU A 36 19.59 9.25 -8.59
N THR A 37 20.49 9.97 -7.92
CA THR A 37 21.75 9.41 -7.44
C THR A 37 21.48 8.69 -6.11
N ASN A 38 21.81 7.40 -6.05
CA ASN A 38 21.69 6.53 -4.87
C ASN A 38 20.32 6.61 -4.16
N PRO A 39 19.18 6.40 -4.88
CA PRO A 39 17.86 6.50 -4.27
C PRO A 39 17.58 5.35 -3.30
N THR A 40 16.85 5.69 -2.24
CA THR A 40 16.19 4.74 -1.34
C THR A 40 14.69 4.81 -1.58
N VAL A 41 14.06 3.69 -1.89
CA VAL A 41 12.60 3.57 -1.97
C VAL A 41 12.07 3.22 -0.58
N LEU A 42 11.08 3.96 -0.11
CA LEU A 42 10.43 3.73 1.17
C LEU A 42 8.92 3.56 1.00
N TRP A 43 8.40 2.52 1.65
CA TRP A 43 6.99 2.37 1.94
C TRP A 43 6.76 2.59 3.42
N THR A 44 5.85 3.49 3.76
CA THR A 44 5.57 3.86 5.15
C THR A 44 4.08 3.85 5.45
N ARG A 45 3.76 3.75 6.74
CA ARG A 45 2.43 3.87 7.31
C ARG A 45 2.51 4.77 8.54
N ASN A 46 1.70 5.82 8.56
CA ASN A 46 1.76 6.82 9.64
C ASN A 46 1.17 6.35 10.97
N ASP A 47 0.34 5.31 10.95
CA ASP A 47 -0.31 4.71 12.12
C ASP A 47 0.53 3.62 12.79
N LEU A 48 1.75 3.37 12.32
CA LEU A 48 2.67 2.37 12.85
C LEU A 48 3.86 3.02 13.54
N ASP A 49 4.41 2.30 14.53
CA ASP A 49 5.73 2.57 15.10
C ASP A 49 6.51 1.25 15.19
N PRO A 50 7.65 1.08 14.48
CA PRO A 50 8.19 1.98 13.46
C PRO A 50 7.25 2.17 12.25
N LYS A 51 7.29 3.34 11.61
CA LYS A 51 6.46 3.67 10.44
C LYS A 51 6.83 2.91 9.16
N SER A 52 8.04 2.35 9.11
CA SER A 52 8.59 1.75 7.89
C SER A 52 7.95 0.38 7.62
N VAL A 53 7.29 0.25 6.47
CA VAL A 53 6.73 -1.01 5.98
C VAL A 53 7.76 -1.76 5.15
N HIS A 54 8.52 -1.08 4.29
CA HIS A 54 9.57 -1.66 3.46
C HIS A 54 10.59 -0.59 3.06
N VAL A 55 11.86 -0.99 2.97
CA VAL A 55 12.97 -0.12 2.52
C VAL A 55 13.76 -0.90 1.46
N ARG A 56 14.04 -0.25 0.33
CA ARG A 56 14.92 -0.78 -0.72
C ARG A 56 15.99 0.24 -1.05
N ARG A 57 17.25 -0.14 -0.89
CA ARG A 57 18.45 0.62 -1.29
C ARG A 57 19.23 -0.16 -2.33
N GLU A 58 19.89 0.52 -3.26
CA GLU A 58 20.66 -0.09 -4.36
C GLU A 58 21.65 -1.15 -3.86
N GLU A 59 22.50 -0.79 -2.90
CA GLU A 59 23.66 -1.59 -2.50
C GLU A 59 23.44 -2.50 -1.27
N THR A 60 22.29 -2.41 -0.61
CA THR A 60 22.06 -3.12 0.66
C THR A 60 20.65 -3.71 0.77
N ASN A 61 20.58 -4.96 1.22
CA ASN A 61 19.36 -5.60 1.72
C ASN A 61 19.06 -5.19 3.17
N ASP A 62 19.49 -3.99 3.56
CA ASP A 62 19.38 -3.54 4.93
C ASP A 62 17.91 -3.24 5.26
N VAL A 63 17.32 -4.11 6.09
CA VAL A 63 15.95 -4.00 6.62
C VAL A 63 15.91 -3.24 7.95
N THR A 64 17.01 -2.61 8.37
CA THR A 64 17.08 -1.90 9.65
C THR A 64 15.98 -0.85 9.76
N GLY A 65 15.19 -0.93 10.83
CA GLY A 65 14.07 -0.03 11.09
C GLY A 65 12.76 -0.41 10.40
N GLN A 66 12.69 -1.53 9.67
CA GLN A 66 11.42 -2.08 9.19
C GLN A 66 10.55 -2.53 10.37
N ASN A 67 9.26 -2.25 10.31
CA ASN A 67 8.29 -2.74 11.27
C ASN A 67 8.20 -4.27 11.21
N GLN A 68 8.36 -4.92 12.37
CA GLN A 68 8.43 -6.38 12.47
C GLN A 68 7.21 -7.10 11.90
N ARG A 69 6.03 -6.46 11.90
CA ARG A 69 4.80 -7.00 11.30
C ARG A 69 4.92 -7.32 9.81
N TYR A 70 5.83 -6.64 9.11
CA TYR A 70 6.03 -6.75 7.66
C TYR A 70 7.27 -7.55 7.29
N SER A 71 8.08 -7.96 8.28
CA SER A 71 9.27 -8.78 8.07
C SER A 71 8.92 -10.08 7.34
N GLY A 72 9.64 -10.38 6.26
CA GLY A 72 9.42 -11.56 5.40
C GLY A 72 8.12 -11.56 4.59
N ARG A 73 7.28 -10.52 4.72
CA ARG A 73 5.98 -10.42 4.03
C ARG A 73 5.97 -9.41 2.89
N THR A 74 6.94 -8.51 2.84
CA THR A 74 7.02 -7.46 1.83
C THR A 74 8.15 -7.69 0.85
N SER A 75 7.93 -7.39 -0.43
CA SER A 75 8.99 -7.32 -1.43
C SER A 75 8.68 -6.28 -2.50
N VAL A 76 9.71 -5.58 -2.96
CA VAL A 76 9.69 -4.79 -4.19
C VAL A 76 10.50 -5.54 -5.25
N ARG A 77 10.29 -5.24 -6.54
CA ARG A 77 11.04 -5.86 -7.63
C ARG A 77 12.56 -5.68 -7.46
N PRO A 78 13.38 -6.69 -7.78
CA PRO A 78 14.84 -6.56 -7.68
C PRO A 78 15.39 -5.44 -8.59
N ASP A 79 14.81 -5.32 -9.80
CA ASP A 79 15.09 -4.36 -10.86
C ASP A 79 14.27 -3.07 -10.74
N ALA A 80 13.73 -2.77 -9.54
CA ALA A 80 12.84 -1.63 -9.34
C ALA A 80 13.50 -0.28 -9.66
N LEU A 81 14.80 -0.13 -9.39
CA LEU A 81 15.54 1.09 -9.70
C LEU A 81 15.75 1.29 -11.20
N ASP A 82 15.90 0.21 -11.97
CA ASP A 82 16.06 0.26 -13.42
C ASP A 82 14.71 0.43 -14.14
N SER A 83 13.68 -0.27 -13.65
CA SER A 83 12.33 -0.26 -14.21
C SER A 83 11.49 0.94 -13.77
N LEU A 84 11.92 1.64 -12.71
CA LEU A 84 11.18 2.70 -12.02
C LEU A 84 9.81 2.26 -11.45
N ASP A 85 9.62 0.94 -11.32
CA ASP A 85 8.45 0.31 -10.70
C ASP A 85 8.77 -0.04 -9.24
N PHE A 86 8.28 0.80 -8.35
CA PHE A 86 8.47 0.71 -6.90
C PHE A 86 7.28 0.04 -6.19
N SER A 87 6.45 -0.68 -6.93
CA SER A 87 5.26 -1.32 -6.38
C SER A 87 5.60 -2.34 -5.29
N LEU A 88 4.87 -2.28 -4.18
CA LEU A 88 5.07 -3.17 -3.03
C LEU A 88 4.19 -4.41 -3.18
N THR A 89 4.80 -5.59 -3.14
CA THR A 89 4.07 -6.84 -2.93
C THR A 89 3.99 -7.15 -1.45
N LEU A 90 2.77 -7.22 -0.91
CA LEU A 90 2.48 -7.68 0.45
C LEU A 90 1.91 -9.10 0.40
N ARG A 91 2.59 -10.04 1.05
CA ARG A 91 2.23 -11.46 1.14
C ARG A 91 1.39 -11.73 2.39
N ASN A 92 0.45 -12.66 2.24
CA ASN A 92 -0.49 -13.07 3.29
C ASN A 92 -1.12 -11.84 3.99
N PRO A 93 -1.78 -10.91 3.26
CA PRO A 93 -2.35 -9.70 3.84
C PRO A 93 -3.30 -10.04 4.98
N GLN A 94 -3.28 -9.29 6.06
CA GLN A 94 -4.12 -9.46 7.25
C GLN A 94 -5.14 -8.33 7.35
N MET A 95 -6.21 -8.51 8.15
CA MET A 95 -7.24 -7.48 8.30
C MET A 95 -6.67 -6.15 8.79
N THR A 96 -5.74 -6.27 9.73
CA THR A 96 -5.01 -5.17 10.34
C THR A 96 -4.03 -4.49 9.38
N ASP A 97 -3.73 -5.09 8.23
CA ASP A 97 -2.94 -4.44 7.19
C ASP A 97 -3.74 -3.42 6.39
N SER A 98 -5.06 -3.33 6.57
CA SER A 98 -5.82 -2.19 6.03
C SER A 98 -5.26 -0.87 6.56
N GLY A 99 -5.19 0.15 5.70
CA GLY A 99 -4.63 1.45 6.06
C GLY A 99 -4.07 2.23 4.88
N ASN A 100 -3.50 3.39 5.18
CA ASN A 100 -2.91 4.29 4.17
C ASN A 100 -1.40 4.07 4.12
N TYR A 101 -0.95 3.59 2.97
CA TYR A 101 0.45 3.35 2.65
C TYR A 101 0.98 4.51 1.81
N THR A 102 2.15 5.03 2.15
CA THR A 102 2.80 6.09 1.38
C THR A 102 4.07 5.54 0.74
N CYS A 103 4.16 5.68 -0.58
CA CYS A 103 5.38 5.41 -1.34
C CYS A 103 6.17 6.70 -1.52
N SER A 104 7.46 6.65 -1.21
CA SER A 104 8.38 7.77 -1.37
C SER A 104 9.75 7.29 -1.84
N ILE A 105 10.48 8.20 -2.45
CA ILE A 105 11.87 8.03 -2.82
C ILE A 105 12.70 9.09 -2.10
N ARG A 106 13.83 8.68 -1.54
CA ARG A 106 14.71 9.55 -0.77
C ARG A 106 16.13 9.43 -1.26
N ASN A 107 16.82 10.55 -1.34
CA ASN A 107 18.28 10.61 -1.43
C ASN A 107 18.83 11.43 -0.26
N GLU A 108 20.13 11.74 -0.27
CA GLU A 108 20.77 12.52 0.80
C GLU A 108 20.22 13.96 0.93
N ARG A 109 19.58 14.50 -0.11
CA ARG A 109 19.14 15.90 -0.17
C ARG A 109 17.65 16.08 0.14
N ALA A 110 16.82 15.14 -0.29
CA ALA A 110 15.37 15.27 -0.19
C ALA A 110 14.65 13.91 -0.20
N GLU A 111 13.42 13.93 0.31
CA GLU A 111 12.44 12.87 0.14
C GLU A 111 11.28 13.39 -0.71
N LEU A 112 10.98 12.68 -1.80
CA LEU A 112 9.86 12.96 -2.68
C LEU A 112 8.79 11.88 -2.49
N LYS A 113 7.61 12.31 -2.08
CA LYS A 113 6.42 11.47 -2.03
C LYS A 113 5.91 11.21 -3.46
N LEU A 114 5.67 9.94 -3.78
CA LEU A 114 5.20 9.52 -5.10
C LEU A 114 3.70 9.29 -5.12
N THR A 115 3.19 8.52 -4.16
CA THR A 115 1.75 8.20 -4.10
C THR A 115 1.32 7.78 -2.71
N ASP A 116 0.02 7.90 -2.44
CA ASP A 116 -0.65 7.23 -1.32
C ASP A 116 -1.57 6.14 -1.87
N VAL A 117 -1.52 4.98 -1.24
CA VAL A 117 -2.38 3.84 -1.54
C VAL A 117 -3.16 3.46 -0.30
N GLN A 118 -4.49 3.48 -0.40
CA GLN A 118 -5.37 2.97 0.62
C GLN A 118 -5.63 1.49 0.37
N LEU A 119 -5.13 0.63 1.27
CA LEU A 119 -5.41 -0.81 1.24
C LEU A 119 -6.65 -1.09 2.09
N HIS A 120 -7.66 -1.70 1.48
CA HIS A 120 -8.83 -2.21 2.19
C HIS A 120 -8.90 -3.73 2.03
N LYS A 121 -8.71 -4.46 3.14
CA LYS A 121 -8.98 -5.89 3.14
C LYS A 121 -10.45 -6.13 3.48
N GLN A 122 -11.15 -6.86 2.62
CA GLN A 122 -12.54 -7.28 2.85
C GLN A 122 -12.60 -8.66 3.48
N SER A 123 -13.52 -8.85 4.43
CA SER A 123 -13.85 -10.18 4.94
C SER A 123 -14.75 -10.91 3.96
N ASN A 124 -14.48 -12.20 3.74
CA ASN A 124 -15.29 -13.02 2.85
C ASN A 124 -16.69 -13.26 3.39
N THR A 125 -16.93 -13.00 4.68
CA THR A 125 -18.26 -13.15 5.29
C THR A 125 -19.29 -12.25 4.59
N CYS A 126 -18.92 -11.08 4.06
CA CYS A 126 -19.82 -10.27 3.22
C CYS A 126 -20.15 -10.91 1.86
N VAL A 127 -19.17 -11.55 1.20
CA VAL A 127 -19.35 -12.15 -0.14
C VAL A 127 -20.08 -13.48 -0.07
N SER A 128 -19.81 -14.30 0.96
CA SER A 128 -20.52 -15.56 1.23
C SER A 128 -22.02 -15.34 1.48
N ILE A 129 -22.38 -14.21 2.11
CA ILE A 129 -23.78 -13.84 2.35
C ILE A 129 -24.50 -13.39 1.05
N MET A 130 -23.77 -12.84 0.07
CA MET A 130 -24.35 -12.35 -1.19
C MET A 130 -24.53 -13.45 -2.26
N LEU A 131 -23.87 -14.60 -2.11
CA LEU A 131 -23.93 -15.72 -3.06
C LEU A 131 -24.98 -16.80 -2.74
N GLN A 132 -25.70 -16.68 -1.62
CA GLN A 132 -26.77 -17.61 -1.26
C GLN A 132 -28.14 -16.93 -1.36
N ASN A 133 -28.55 -16.60 -2.58
CA ASN A 133 -29.96 -16.32 -2.87
C ASN A 133 -30.73 -17.62 -3.15
N VAL A 134 -30.92 -18.47 -2.13
CA VAL A 134 -32.18 -19.21 -1.95
C VAL A 134 -32.38 -19.50 -0.47
N VAL A 135 -33.55 -19.12 0.06
CA VAL A 135 -34.14 -19.43 1.39
C VAL A 135 -33.90 -18.39 2.51
N ALA A 136 -34.83 -17.43 2.54
CA ALA A 136 -35.51 -16.80 3.67
C ALA A 136 -34.79 -16.58 5.03
N LEU A 137 -34.76 -15.29 5.41
CA LEU A 137 -34.90 -14.73 6.76
C LEU A 137 -33.92 -15.22 7.85
N THR A 138 -32.85 -14.47 8.08
CA THR A 138 -32.54 -13.93 9.42
C THR A 138 -31.68 -12.67 9.28
N LEU A 139 -32.26 -11.52 9.64
CA LEU A 139 -31.49 -10.33 9.97
C LEU A 139 -30.72 -10.60 11.26
N VAL A 140 -29.41 -10.83 11.18
CA VAL A 140 -28.51 -10.61 12.33
C VAL A 140 -27.21 -9.99 11.81
N CYS A 141 -27.25 -8.66 11.60
CA CYS A 141 -26.04 -7.86 11.79
C CYS A 141 -25.79 -7.84 13.30
N GLY A 142 -25.01 -8.80 13.80
CA GLY A 142 -24.66 -8.91 15.20
C GLY A 142 -23.67 -7.80 15.56
N PHE A 143 -24.19 -6.72 16.15
CA PHE A 143 -23.44 -5.96 17.15
C PHE A 143 -22.94 -6.94 18.21
N LEU A 144 -21.62 -7.09 18.33
CA LEU A 144 -20.96 -7.55 19.56
C LEU A 144 -19.50 -7.07 19.53
N SER A 145 -19.31 -5.77 19.75
CA SER A 145 -18.17 -5.35 20.55
C SER A 145 -18.56 -5.57 22.00
N ARG A 146 -17.88 -6.49 22.67
CA ARG A 146 -17.73 -6.49 24.12
C ARG A 146 -16.25 -6.31 24.42
#